data_AF-A0AAW0CFR4-F1
#
_entry.id   AF-A0AAW0CFR4-F1
#
_cell.length_a   1.000
_cell.length_b   1.000
_cell.length_c   1.000
_cell.angle_alpha   90.00
_cell.angle_beta   90.00
_cell.angle_gamma   90.00
#
_symmetry.space_group_name_H-M   'P 1'
#
loop_
_entity.id
_entity.type
_entity.pdbx_description
1 polymer ?
#
loop_
_entity_poly.entity_id
_entity_poly.type
_entity_poly.pdbx_seq_one_letter_code
_entity_poly.pdbx_strand_id
1 'polypeptide(L)'
;MHQKEESLSTLQAAGFLGADGKPSTEKFDFWKTVPQGATTTIVAAFDPRLNDQPGAFLSNGAIANNLRAAHSADPVNAERLWTQTEEILGEKFCFLSSNSVELGSGRF
;
A
#
# COMPACT_ATOMS: atom_id res chain seq x y z
N MET A 1 -0.30 -3.85 -28.26
CA MET A 1 1.15 -3.52 -28.35
C MET A 1 1.43 -2.04 -28.62
N HIS A 2 0.52 -1.25 -29.21
CA HIS A 2 0.73 0.19 -29.48
C HIS A 2 0.94 1.07 -28.23
N GLN A 3 0.22 0.82 -27.14
CA GLN A 3 0.26 1.66 -25.93
C GLN A 3 1.61 1.62 -25.18
N LYS A 4 2.38 0.54 -25.36
CA LYS A 4 3.68 0.37 -24.71
C LYS A 4 4.76 1.24 -25.37
N GLU A 5 4.72 1.37 -26.70
CA GLU A 5 5.70 2.15 -27.46
C GLU A 5 5.54 3.65 -27.18
N GLU A 6 4.29 4.14 -27.16
CA GLU A 6 3.99 5.56 -26.90
C GLU A 6 4.27 5.99 -25.46
N SER A 7 4.09 5.08 -24.48
CA SER A 7 4.42 5.39 -23.09
C SER A 7 5.93 5.46 -22.86
N LEU A 8 6.73 4.62 -23.52
CA LEU A 8 8.20 4.67 -23.42
C LEU A 8 8.77 5.96 -24.04
N SER A 9 8.28 6.36 -25.21
CA SER A 9 8.72 7.60 -25.85
C SER A 9 8.34 8.83 -25.02
N THR A 10 7.16 8.84 -24.41
CA THR A 10 6.71 9.89 -23.50
C THR A 10 7.59 9.97 -22.25
N LEU A 11 7.94 8.83 -21.64
CA LEU A 11 8.79 8.77 -20.45
C LEU A 11 10.24 9.19 -20.76
N GLN A 12 10.75 8.90 -21.95
CA GLN A 12 12.04 9.39 -22.43
C GLN A 12 12.02 10.91 -22.66
N ALA A 13 10.99 11.43 -23.34
CA ALA A 13 10.84 12.87 -23.57
C ALA A 13 10.70 13.65 -22.25
N ALA A 14 10.03 13.06 -21.25
CA ALA A 14 9.91 13.63 -19.91
C ALA A 14 11.17 13.43 -19.04
N GLY A 15 12.22 12.78 -19.55
CA GLY A 15 13.49 12.54 -18.85
C GLY A 15 13.40 11.57 -17.68
N PHE A 16 12.34 10.75 -17.60
CA PHE A 16 12.22 9.68 -16.62
C PHE A 16 13.00 8.43 -17.03
N LEU A 17 13.21 8.24 -18.33
CA LEU A 17 14.04 7.17 -18.89
C LEU A 17 15.21 7.76 -19.68
N GLY A 18 16.39 7.16 -19.55
CA GLY A 18 17.53 7.42 -20.41
C GLY A 18 17.34 6.84 -21.81
N ALA A 19 18.26 7.19 -22.72
CA ALA A 19 18.28 6.65 -24.08
C ALA A 19 18.46 5.12 -24.12
N ASP A 20 18.98 4.52 -23.04
CA ASP A 20 19.12 3.07 -22.84
C ASP A 20 17.84 2.40 -22.29
N GLY A 21 16.76 3.17 -22.12
CA GLY A 21 15.49 2.70 -21.57
C GLY A 21 15.53 2.44 -20.07
N LYS A 22 16.62 2.79 -19.37
CA LYS A 22 16.70 2.66 -17.92
C LYS A 22 16.19 3.92 -17.22
N PRO A 23 15.71 3.79 -15.97
CA PRO A 23 15.38 4.94 -15.13
C PRO A 23 16.51 5.97 -15.09
N SER A 24 16.18 7.24 -15.37
CA SER A 24 17.14 8.33 -15.28
C SER A 24 17.61 8.52 -13.84
N THR A 25 18.93 8.48 -13.63
CA THR A 25 19.55 8.73 -12.32
C THR A 25 19.53 10.20 -11.93
N GLU A 26 19.18 11.12 -12.83
CA GLU A 26 19.07 12.55 -12.49
C GLU A 26 17.72 12.89 -11.84
N LYS A 27 16.71 12.02 -11.98
CA LYS A 27 15.41 12.13 -11.31
C LYS A 27 15.31 11.16 -10.13
N PHE A 28 16.30 11.25 -9.24
CA PHE A 28 16.46 10.35 -8.08
C PHE A 28 15.25 10.35 -7.14
N ASP A 29 14.49 11.44 -7.09
CA ASP A 29 13.28 11.54 -6.26
C ASP A 29 12.10 10.71 -6.79
N PHE A 30 12.09 10.38 -8.08
CA PHE A 30 11.01 9.61 -8.70
C PHE A 30 11.23 8.11 -8.62
N TRP A 31 12.48 7.67 -8.79
CA TRP A 31 12.83 6.24 -8.82
C TRP A 31 13.47 5.81 -7.51
N LYS A 32 12.82 4.87 -6.83
CA LYS A 32 13.36 4.29 -5.59
C LYS A 32 14.31 3.14 -5.91
N THR A 33 15.38 3.04 -5.15
CA THR A 33 16.13 1.79 -5.03
C THR A 33 15.29 0.73 -4.33
N VAL A 34 15.65 -0.56 -4.49
CA VAL A 34 14.94 -1.67 -3.82
C VAL A 34 14.88 -1.49 -2.29
N PRO A 35 15.98 -1.14 -1.58
CA PRO A 35 15.91 -0.86 -0.15
C PRO A 35 14.95 0.28 0.19
N GLN A 36 15.00 1.39 -0.56
CA GLN A 36 14.10 2.53 -0.35
C GLN A 36 12.62 2.17 -0.57
N GLY A 37 12.33 1.30 -1.53
CA GLY A 37 10.99 0.79 -1.79
C GLY A 37 10.47 -0.09 -0.64
N ALA A 38 11.33 -0.93 -0.07
CA ALA A 38 10.98 -1.83 1.03
C ALA A 38 10.83 -1.11 2.39
N THR A 39 11.46 0.05 2.57
CA THR A 39 11.47 0.80 3.84
C THR A 39 10.07 0.99 4.42
N THR A 40 9.08 1.39 3.63
CA THR A 40 7.72 1.65 4.14
C THR A 40 7.10 0.42 4.78
N THR A 41 7.28 -0.77 4.19
CA THR A 41 6.76 -2.03 4.74
C THR A 41 7.47 -2.41 6.02
N ILE A 42 8.80 -2.25 6.06
CA ILE A 42 9.60 -2.54 7.27
C ILE A 42 9.18 -1.62 8.42
N VAL A 43 9.03 -0.32 8.15
CA VAL A 43 8.57 0.65 9.15
C VAL A 43 7.15 0.31 9.63
N ALA A 44 6.21 0.04 8.72
CA ALA A 44 4.84 -0.32 9.09
C ALA A 44 4.76 -1.56 9.99
N ALA A 45 5.66 -2.53 9.80
CA ALA A 45 5.66 -3.78 10.55
C ALA A 45 6.34 -3.68 11.92
N PHE A 46 7.41 -2.89 12.05
CA PHE A 46 8.32 -2.97 13.21
C PHE A 46 8.54 -1.67 13.96
N ASP A 47 8.11 -0.51 13.45
CA ASP A 47 8.37 0.76 14.12
C ASP A 47 7.43 0.96 15.32
N PRO A 48 7.94 0.95 16.57
CA PRO A 48 7.11 1.05 17.76
C PRO A 48 6.39 2.41 17.88
N ARG A 49 6.83 3.42 17.12
CA ARG A 49 6.17 4.73 17.07
C ARG A 49 4.81 4.69 16.36
N LEU A 50 4.44 3.56 15.78
CA LEU A 50 3.14 3.36 15.12
C LEU A 50 2.13 2.60 15.99
N ASN A 51 2.54 2.13 17.18
CA ASN A 51 1.69 1.33 18.06
C ASN A 51 0.40 2.06 18.48
N ASP A 52 0.46 3.38 18.61
CA ASP A 52 -0.67 4.25 18.94
C ASP A 52 -1.35 4.86 17.71
N GLN A 53 -0.99 4.42 16.49
CA GLN A 53 -1.47 4.98 15.22
C GLN A 53 -2.09 3.91 14.28
N PRO A 54 -3.07 3.11 14.76
CA PRO A 54 -3.70 2.09 13.93
C PRO A 54 -4.40 2.72 12.70
N GLY A 55 -4.24 2.09 11.53
CA GLY A 55 -4.85 2.56 10.29
C GLY A 55 -4.21 3.81 9.68
N ALA A 56 -3.03 4.23 10.17
CA ALA A 56 -2.28 5.32 9.56
C ALA A 56 -1.85 4.98 8.12
N PHE A 57 -1.90 5.98 7.24
CA PHE A 57 -1.35 5.87 5.90
C PHE A 57 0.13 6.28 5.91
N LEU A 58 0.99 5.43 5.34
CA LEU A 58 2.42 5.69 5.27
C LEU A 58 2.88 5.98 3.84
N SER A 59 3.81 6.92 3.70
CA SER A 59 4.54 7.20 2.47
C SER A 59 6.00 7.43 2.80
N ASN A 60 6.90 6.81 2.04
CA ASN A 60 8.36 6.91 2.22
C ASN A 60 8.84 6.62 3.66
N GLY A 61 8.22 5.64 4.33
CA GLY A 61 8.57 5.28 5.72
C GLY A 61 8.10 6.27 6.79
N ALA A 62 7.20 7.20 6.48
CA ALA A 62 6.63 8.13 7.46
C ALA A 62 5.10 8.18 7.36
N ILE A 63 4.43 8.57 8.45
CA ILE A 63 2.99 8.85 8.45
C ILE A 63 2.72 10.03 7.52
N ALA A 64 1.80 9.84 6.58
CA ALA A 64 1.46 10.81 5.55
C ALA A 64 -0.05 10.85 5.31
N ASN A 65 -0.85 10.88 6.38
CA ASN A 65 -2.32 10.87 6.30
C ASN A 65 -2.90 11.98 5.41
N ASN A 66 -2.20 13.10 5.25
CA ASN A 66 -2.56 14.19 4.35
C ASN A 66 -2.49 13.81 2.85
N LEU A 67 -1.72 12.78 2.49
CA LEU A 67 -1.62 12.24 1.13
C LEU A 67 -2.63 11.11 0.87
N ARG A 68 -3.34 10.64 1.90
CA ARG A 68 -4.37 9.61 1.76
C ARG A 68 -5.51 10.15 0.92
N ALA A 69 -5.89 9.42 -0.13
CA ALA A 69 -7.02 9.79 -0.97
C ALA A 69 -8.32 9.83 -0.15
N ALA A 70 -9.18 10.84 -0.38
CA ALA A 70 -10.39 11.01 0.42
C ALA A 70 -11.33 9.78 0.35
N HIS A 71 -11.44 9.15 -0.81
CA HIS A 71 -12.28 7.97 -1.00
C HIS A 71 -11.78 6.72 -0.27
N SER A 72 -10.50 6.66 0.12
CA SER A 72 -9.94 5.54 0.88
C SER A 72 -10.04 5.74 2.39
N ALA A 73 -10.61 6.85 2.84
CA ALA A 73 -10.83 7.17 4.26
C ALA A 73 -12.30 7.00 4.70
N ASP A 74 -13.20 6.65 3.78
CA ASP A 74 -14.63 6.54 4.07
C ASP A 74 -14.98 5.18 4.70
N PRO A 75 -15.41 5.14 5.97
CA PRO A 75 -15.75 3.90 6.65
C PRO A 75 -16.97 3.19 6.05
N VAL A 76 -17.91 3.92 5.43
CA VAL A 76 -19.09 3.33 4.79
C VAL A 76 -18.68 2.55 3.55
N ASN A 77 -17.77 3.10 2.76
CA ASN A 77 -17.23 2.40 1.59
C ASN A 77 -16.38 1.20 2.00
N ALA A 78 -15.60 1.32 3.09
CA ALA A 78 -14.82 0.21 3.63
C ALA A 78 -15.72 -0.96 4.07
N GLU A 79 -16.79 -0.68 4.81
CA GLU A 79 -17.75 -1.69 5.27
C GLU A 79 -18.49 -2.36 4.10
N ARG A 80 -18.91 -1.55 3.11
CA ARG A 80 -19.56 -2.08 1.90
C ARG A 80 -18.62 -3.00 1.13
N LEU A 81 -17.36 -2.60 0.94
CA LEU A 81 -16.34 -3.40 0.26
C LEU A 81 -16.06 -4.71 1.02
N TRP A 82 -15.96 -4.64 2.35
CA TRP A 82 -15.76 -5.83 3.18
C TRP A 82 -16.90 -6.82 3.01
N THR A 83 -18.15 -6.36 3.15
CA THR A 83 -19.36 -7.18 3.00
C THR A 83 -19.43 -7.87 1.63
N GLN A 84 -19.14 -7.12 0.56
CA GLN A 84 -19.13 -7.68 -0.80
C GLN A 84 -18.00 -8.70 -0.99
N THR A 85 -16.84 -8.48 -0.37
CA THR A 85 -15.71 -9.41 -0.44
C THR A 85 -16.05 -10.74 0.23
N GLU A 86 -16.70 -10.71 1.40
CA GLU A 86 -17.19 -11.90 2.08
C GLU A 86 -18.20 -12.69 1.24
N GLU A 87 -19.13 -11.99 0.57
CA GLU A 87 -20.10 -12.63 -0.32
C GLU A 87 -19.42 -13.31 -1.51
N ILE A 88 -18.46 -12.64 -2.14
CA ILE A 88 -17.71 -13.16 -3.30
C ILE A 88 -16.88 -14.39 -2.91
N LEU A 89 -16.25 -14.37 -1.74
CA LEU A 89 -15.42 -15.47 -1.26
C LEU A 89 -16.25 -16.60 -0.63
N GLY A 90 -17.51 -16.33 -0.27
CA GLY A 90 -18.35 -17.28 0.47
C GLY A 90 -17.88 -17.54 1.90
N GLU A 91 -17.09 -16.63 2.48
CA GLU A 91 -16.50 -16.75 3.81
C GLU A 91 -16.82 -15.52 4.66
N LYS A 92 -17.09 -15.73 5.95
CA LYS A 92 -17.30 -14.65 6.94
C LYS A 92 -16.09 -14.53 7.84
N PHE A 93 -15.55 -13.32 7.92
CA PHE A 93 -14.38 -13.04 8.76
C PHE A 93 -14.85 -12.51 10.12
N CYS A 94 -15.00 -13.42 11.08
CA CYS A 94 -15.29 -13.06 12.46
C CYS A 94 -13.99 -12.78 13.20
N PHE A 95 -13.71 -11.51 13.52
CA PHE A 95 -12.65 -11.18 14.45
C PHE A 95 -13.14 -11.36 15.89
N LEU A 96 -12.38 -12.10 16.70
CA LEU A 96 -12.66 -12.25 18.13
C LEU A 96 -12.62 -10.87 18.78
N SER A 97 -13.77 -10.33 19.19
CA SER A 97 -13.78 -9.19 20.10
C SER A 97 -13.22 -9.68 21.43
N SER A 98 -12.34 -8.88 22.04
CA SER A 98 -11.53 -9.26 23.20
C SER A 98 -12.32 -9.45 24.52
N ASN A 99 -13.58 -9.87 24.45
CA ASN A 99 -14.44 -10.11 25.60
C ASN A 99 -15.14 -11.48 25.59
N SER A 100 -14.49 -12.52 25.06
CA SER A 100 -14.80 -13.91 25.41
C SER A 100 -13.55 -14.78 25.29
N VAL A 101 -13.02 -15.19 26.43
CA VAL A 101 -11.93 -16.15 26.59
C VAL A 101 -12.46 -17.54 26.21
N GLU A 102 -11.80 -18.25 25.30
CA GLU A 102 -11.58 -19.69 25.42
C GLU A 102 -10.48 -20.17 24.45
N LEU A 103 -9.53 -20.94 25.01
CA LEU A 103 -8.43 -21.60 24.35
C LEU A 103 -8.96 -22.69 23.39
N GLY A 104 -9.19 -22.33 22.13
CA GLY A 104 -9.40 -23.27 21.04
C GLY A 104 -8.08 -23.55 20.33
N SER A 105 -7.58 -24.78 20.45
CA SER A 105 -6.38 -25.22 19.74
C SER A 105 -6.54 -25.13 18.22
N GLY A 106 -5.60 -24.48 17.55
CA GLY A 106 -5.15 -24.87 16.21
C GLY A 106 -5.56 -24.00 15.04
N ARG A 107 -4.51 -23.62 14.27
CA ARG A 107 -4.48 -23.00 12.92
C ARG A 107 -4.91 -21.52 12.94
N PHE A 108 -4.04 -20.53 12.82
CA PHE A 108 -2.69 -20.43 12.24
C PHE A 108 -1.78 -19.60 13.15
#